data_AF-X5QQP5-F1
#
_entry.id   AF-X5QQP5-F1
#
_cell.length_a   1.000
_cell.length_b   1.000
_cell.length_c   1.000
_cell.angle_alpha   90.00
_cell.angle_beta   90.00
_cell.angle_gamma   90.00
#
_symmetry.space_group_name_H-M   'P 1'
#
loop_
_entity.id
_entity.type
_entity.pdbx_description
1 polymer ?
#
loop_
_entity_poly.entity_id
_entity_poly.type
_entity_poly.pdbx_seq_one_letter_code
_entity_poly.pdbx_strand_id
1 'polypeptide(L)'
;MPAESAILGLYGVGLLLFPLTFSGIWPWPIDAFHAQVYSAIFLAGAGGIYLVWRSAPREELLVLGLAQFLVGLLAILGVVITDAAVHRIDWTATGTLCWLALFGWIGISGVFKLYAASRNF
;
A
#
# COMPACT_ATOMS: atom_id res chain seq x y z
N MET A 1 -8.58 -4.84 -10.56
CA MET A 1 -7.16 -4.82 -10.93
C MET A 1 -6.75 -3.54 -11.68
N PRO A 2 -7.38 -3.10 -12.79
CA PRO A 2 -7.05 -1.83 -13.46
C PRO A 2 -7.03 -0.62 -12.54
N ALA A 3 -8.13 -0.43 -11.81
CA ALA A 3 -8.32 0.71 -10.92
C ALA A 3 -7.29 0.69 -9.79
N GLU A 4 -6.96 -0.49 -9.27
CA GLU A 4 -5.96 -0.66 -8.22
C GLU A 4 -4.56 -0.24 -8.71
N SER A 5 -4.16 -0.74 -9.87
CA SER A 5 -2.90 -0.34 -10.51
C SER A 5 -2.85 1.16 -10.77
N ALA A 6 -3.92 1.75 -11.29
CA ALA A 6 -3.99 3.19 -11.54
C ALA A 6 -3.89 4.02 -10.25
N ILE A 7 -4.60 3.64 -9.19
CA ILE A 7 -4.59 4.37 -7.92
C ILE A 7 -3.21 4.29 -7.26
N LEU A 8 -2.63 3.09 -7.14
CA LEU A 8 -1.29 2.93 -6.56
C LEU A 8 -0.24 3.62 -7.43
N GLY A 9 -0.38 3.55 -8.76
CA GLY A 9 0.51 4.21 -9.71
C GLY A 9 0.46 5.73 -9.57
N LEU A 10 -0.74 6.31 -9.55
CA LEU A 10 -0.92 7.75 -9.38
C LEU A 10 -0.39 8.23 -8.02
N TYR A 11 -0.65 7.47 -6.94
CA TYR A 11 -0.14 7.82 -5.62
C TYR A 11 1.39 7.70 -5.54
N GLY A 12 1.98 6.67 -6.14
CA GLY A 12 3.43 6.50 -6.25
C GLY A 12 4.09 7.60 -7.08
N VAL A 13 3.54 7.93 -8.26
CA VAL A 13 4.03 9.07 -9.07
C VAL A 13 3.88 10.38 -8.30
N GLY A 14 2.79 10.56 -7.56
CA GLY A 14 2.57 11.71 -6.68
C GLY A 14 3.65 11.84 -5.60
N LEU A 15 3.97 10.75 -4.89
CA LEU A 15 5.06 10.72 -3.91
C LEU A 15 6.43 10.97 -4.54
N LEU A 16 6.64 10.57 -5.80
CA LEU A 16 7.91 10.75 -6.49
C LEU A 16 8.12 12.21 -6.95
N LEU A 17 7.10 12.82 -7.56
CA LEU A 17 7.17 14.13 -8.20
C LEU A 17 6.74 15.29 -7.29
N PHE A 18 5.80 15.03 -6.37
CA PHE A 18 5.21 16.02 -5.46
C PHE A 18 5.24 15.51 -4.00
N PRO A 19 6.43 15.14 -3.48
CA PRO A 19 6.56 14.37 -2.25
C PRO A 19 5.89 15.03 -1.04
N LEU A 20 6.03 16.35 -0.87
CA LEU A 20 5.49 17.09 0.27
C LEU A 20 3.96 17.19 0.27
N THR A 21 3.33 17.08 -0.89
CA THR A 21 1.87 17.11 -1.00
C THR A 21 1.29 15.74 -0.70
N PHE A 22 1.85 14.70 -1.31
CA PHE A 22 1.34 13.33 -1.16
C PHE A 22 1.77 12.68 0.15
N SER A 23 2.82 13.18 0.80
CA SER A 23 3.15 12.80 2.18
C SER A 23 2.19 13.35 3.22
N GLY A 24 1.35 14.34 2.88
CA GLY A 24 0.45 15.00 3.83
C GLY A 24 -0.62 14.08 4.44
N ILE A 25 -0.84 12.90 3.87
CA ILE A 25 -1.74 11.89 4.45
C ILE A 25 -1.04 10.98 5.46
N TRP A 26 0.28 11.05 5.62
CA TRP A 26 0.99 10.17 6.54
C TRP A 26 0.69 10.57 8.00
N PRO A 27 0.52 9.60 8.92
CA PRO A 27 0.22 9.90 10.32
C PRO A 27 1.38 10.59 11.06
N TRP A 28 2.58 10.61 10.47
CA TRP A 28 3.77 11.28 10.96
C TRP A 28 4.43 12.08 9.83
N PRO A 29 5.20 13.13 10.16
CA PRO A 29 5.91 13.90 9.16
C PRO A 29 6.98 13.02 8.49
N ILE A 30 7.00 13.05 7.16
CA ILE A 30 8.07 12.47 6.35
C ILE A 30 8.66 13.56 5.46
N ASP A 31 9.99 13.54 5.30
CA ASP A 31 10.67 14.45 4.39
C ASP A 31 10.51 14.02 2.93
N ALA A 32 11.00 14.87 2.02
CA ALA A 32 10.88 14.62 0.59
C ALA A 32 11.63 13.35 0.14
N PHE A 33 12.79 13.07 0.73
CA PHE A 33 13.59 11.91 0.37
C PHE A 33 12.88 10.61 0.73
N HIS A 34 12.36 10.49 1.96
CA HIS A 34 11.62 9.32 2.41
C HIS A 34 10.33 9.12 1.61
N ALA A 35 9.60 10.20 1.30
CA ALA A 35 8.43 10.13 0.44
C ALA A 35 8.76 9.53 -0.94
N GLN A 36 9.85 9.99 -1.58
CA GLN A 36 10.31 9.46 -2.86
C GLN A 36 10.79 8.01 -2.76
N VAL A 37 11.47 7.62 -1.68
CA VAL A 37 11.87 6.22 -1.45
C VAL A 37 10.63 5.33 -1.28
N TYR A 38 9.66 5.76 -0.48
CA TYR A 38 8.42 5.01 -0.27
C TYR A 38 7.54 4.96 -1.51
N SER A 39 7.70 5.90 -2.46
CA SER A 39 7.03 5.86 -3.76
C SER A 39 7.26 4.54 -4.50
N ALA A 40 8.44 3.92 -4.33
CA ALA A 40 8.80 2.65 -4.95
C ALA A 40 7.85 1.52 -4.56
N ILE A 41 7.35 1.50 -3.32
CA ILE A 41 6.41 0.47 -2.84
C ILE A 41 5.11 0.53 -3.66
N PHE A 42 4.59 1.74 -3.88
CA PHE A 42 3.35 1.96 -4.60
C PHE A 42 3.52 1.72 -6.11
N LEU A 43 4.62 2.18 -6.69
CA LEU A 43 4.93 1.95 -8.10
C LEU A 43 5.18 0.47 -8.42
N ALA A 44 5.92 -0.25 -7.56
CA ALA A 44 6.14 -1.68 -7.70
C ALA A 44 4.81 -2.45 -7.56
N GLY A 45 3.97 -2.08 -6.59
CA GLY A 45 2.63 -2.64 -6.44
C GLY A 45 1.76 -2.40 -7.68
N ALA A 46 1.75 -1.18 -8.20
CA ALA A 46 1.02 -0.80 -9.40
C ALA A 46 1.48 -1.60 -10.63
N GLY A 47 2.79 -1.73 -10.82
CA GLY A 47 3.40 -2.50 -11.90
C GLY A 47 3.07 -3.98 -11.78
N GLY A 48 3.18 -4.56 -10.58
CA GLY A 48 2.80 -5.94 -10.31
C GLY A 48 1.34 -6.23 -10.67
N ILE A 49 0.42 -5.38 -10.23
CA ILE A 49 -1.02 -5.53 -10.56
C ILE A 49 -1.27 -5.38 -12.07
N TYR A 50 -0.58 -4.45 -12.73
CA TYR A 50 -0.73 -4.23 -14.16
C TYR A 50 -0.32 -5.47 -14.96
N LEU A 51 0.81 -6.09 -14.60
CA LEU A 51 1.32 -7.29 -15.27
C LEU A 51 0.35 -8.47 -15.13
N VAL A 52 -0.21 -8.68 -13.94
CA VAL A 52 -1.08 -9.84 -13.68
C VAL A 52 -2.53 -9.63 -14.12
N TRP A 53 -2.98 -8.41 -14.46
CA TRP A 53 -4.40 -8.14 -14.68
C TRP A 53 -4.99 -9.01 -15.82
N ARG A 54 -4.32 -9.15 -16.97
CA ARG A 54 -4.92 -9.85 -18.11
C ARG A 54 -4.88 -11.37 -18.00
N SER A 55 -3.76 -11.92 -17.51
CA SER A 55 -3.57 -13.35 -17.33
C SER A 55 -2.53 -13.54 -16.24
N ALA A 56 -2.96 -14.10 -15.10
CA ALA A 56 -2.10 -14.27 -13.95
C ALA A 56 -1.90 -15.77 -13.70
N PRO A 57 -0.67 -16.29 -13.84
CA PRO A 57 -0.27 -17.55 -13.25
C PRO A 57 -0.54 -17.54 -11.74
N ARG A 58 -0.83 -18.71 -11.18
CA ARG A 58 -1.14 -18.87 -9.76
C ARG A 58 -0.02 -18.32 -8.87
N GLU A 59 1.22 -18.57 -9.25
CA GLU A 59 2.42 -18.19 -8.53
C GLU A 59 2.56 -16.66 -8.48
N GLU A 60 2.21 -15.96 -9.55
CA GLU A 60 2.23 -14.50 -9.60
C GLU A 60 1.15 -13.90 -8.70
N LEU A 61 -0.06 -14.47 -8.69
CA LEU A 61 -1.12 -14.06 -7.76
C LEU A 61 -0.76 -14.34 -6.31
N LEU A 62 -0.09 -15.46 -6.02
CA LEU A 62 0.37 -15.79 -4.67
C LEU A 62 1.40 -14.80 -4.17
N VAL A 63 2.45 -14.53 -4.97
CA VAL A 63 3.53 -13.64 -4.57
C VAL A 63 3.03 -12.21 -4.43
N LEU A 64 2.28 -11.71 -5.42
CA LEU A 64 1.72 -10.35 -5.35
C LEU A 64 0.71 -10.23 -4.21
N GLY A 65 -0.16 -11.22 -4.04
CA GLY A 65 -1.15 -11.25 -2.98
C GLY A 65 -0.52 -11.27 -1.58
N LEU A 66 0.51 -12.08 -1.38
CA LEU A 66 1.26 -12.16 -0.13
C LEU A 66 2.01 -10.84 0.14
N ALA A 67 2.68 -10.29 -0.86
CA ALA A 67 3.39 -9.03 -0.73
C ALA A 67 2.44 -7.90 -0.31
N GLN A 68 1.30 -7.76 -0.98
CA GLN A 68 0.30 -6.74 -0.63
C GLN A 68 -0.34 -6.97 0.73
N PHE A 69 -0.67 -8.22 1.06
CA PHE A 69 -1.20 -8.56 2.37
C PHE A 69 -0.23 -8.17 3.50
N LEU A 70 1.04 -8.56 3.36
CA LEU A 70 2.08 -8.25 4.35
C LEU A 70 2.36 -6.75 4.43
N VAL A 71 2.45 -6.04 3.30
CA VAL A 71 2.64 -4.58 3.30
C VAL A 71 1.48 -3.88 4.00
N GLY A 72 0.24 -4.23 3.69
CA GLY A 72 -0.94 -3.64 4.33
C GLY A 72 -0.99 -3.93 5.83
N LEU A 73 -0.80 -5.20 6.22
CA LEU A 73 -0.87 -5.63 7.61
C LEU A 73 0.29 -5.07 8.45
N LEU A 74 1.53 -5.28 8.02
CA LEU A 74 2.72 -4.92 8.81
C LEU A 74 2.91 -3.41 8.90
N ALA A 75 2.50 -2.64 7.89
CA ALA A 75 2.50 -1.18 8.00
C ALA A 75 1.57 -0.72 9.13
N ILE A 76 0.32 -1.18 9.14
CA ILE A 76 -0.66 -0.80 10.17
C ILE A 76 -0.20 -1.27 11.56
N LEU A 77 0.24 -2.52 11.68
CA LEU A 77 0.75 -3.05 12.95
C LEU A 77 1.98 -2.29 13.44
N GLY A 78 2.92 -1.97 12.54
CA GLY A 78 4.11 -1.20 12.88
C GLY A 78 3.75 0.18 13.45
N VAL A 79 2.75 0.83 12.87
CA VAL A 79 2.24 2.13 13.35
C VAL A 79 1.58 1.99 14.72
N VAL A 80 0.68 1.01 14.91
CA VAL A 80 0.00 0.77 16.19
C VAL A 80 1.00 0.45 17.31
N ILE A 81 1.96 -0.45 17.05
CA ILE A 81 2.97 -0.85 18.03
C ILE A 81 3.87 0.34 18.39
N THR A 82 4.30 1.12 17.39
CA THR A 82 5.15 2.29 17.62
C THR A 82 4.41 3.34 18.43
N ASP A 83 3.16 3.64 18.07
CA ASP A 83 2.36 4.64 18.78
C ASP A 83 1.99 4.22 20.20
N ALA A 84 1.79 2.92 20.46
CA ALA A 84 1.61 2.41 21.82
C ALA A 84 2.81 2.72 22.74
N ALA A 85 4.00 2.97 22.17
CA ALA A 85 5.16 3.43 22.92
C ALA A 85 5.27 4.97 22.95
N VAL A 86 5.06 5.65 21.82
CA VAL A 86 5.39 7.08 21.68
C VAL A 86 4.22 8.05 21.83
N HIS A 87 2.99 7.57 21.63
CA HIS A 87 1.73 8.32 21.75
C HIS A 87 1.75 9.65 20.97
N ARG A 88 2.13 9.59 19.70
CA ARG A 88 2.31 10.77 18.82
C ARG A 88 1.28 10.84 17.69
N ILE A 89 0.55 9.78 17.42
CA ILE A 89 -0.37 9.73 16.29
C ILE A 89 -1.74 10.25 16.70
N ASP A 90 -2.23 11.20 15.90
CA ASP A 90 -3.64 11.57 15.94
C ASP A 90 -4.44 10.58 15.07
N TRP A 91 -5.12 9.66 15.75
CA TRP A 91 -5.98 8.64 15.13
C TRP A 91 -7.27 9.21 14.53
N THR A 92 -7.63 10.44 14.87
CA THR A 92 -8.83 11.13 14.35
C THR A 92 -8.54 12.02 13.15
N ALA A 93 -7.26 12.35 12.90
CA ALA A 93 -6.84 13.14 11.77
C ALA A 93 -7.23 12.48 10.44
N THR A 94 -7.78 13.28 9.51
CA THR A 94 -8.22 12.80 8.20
C THR A 94 -7.09 12.12 7.42
N GLY A 95 -5.85 12.64 7.53
CA GLY A 95 -4.67 12.03 6.92
C GLY A 95 -4.45 10.60 7.41
N THR A 96 -4.40 10.40 8.73
CA THR A 96 -4.27 9.08 9.36
C THR A 96 -5.34 8.11 8.88
N LEU A 97 -6.60 8.55 8.81
CA LEU A 97 -7.70 7.71 8.31
C LEU A 97 -7.53 7.36 6.83
N CYS A 98 -7.11 8.30 5.99
CA CYS A 98 -6.79 8.03 4.57
C CYS A 98 -5.63 7.04 4.41
N TRP A 99 -4.59 7.18 5.23
CA TRP A 99 -3.45 6.26 5.24
C TRP A 99 -3.86 4.86 5.68
N LEU A 100 -4.66 4.73 6.74
CA LEU A 100 -5.21 3.46 7.20
C LEU A 100 -6.11 2.82 6.13
N ALA A 101 -6.95 3.62 5.47
CA ALA A 101 -7.79 3.13 4.38
C ALA A 101 -6.96 2.63 3.19
N LEU A 102 -5.88 3.35 2.82
CA LEU A 102 -4.97 2.95 1.74
C LEU A 102 -4.27 1.62 2.06
N PHE A 103 -3.61 1.51 3.21
CA PHE A 103 -2.90 0.28 3.59
C PHE A 103 -3.85 -0.87 3.90
N GLY A 104 -5.01 -0.60 4.51
CA GLY A 104 -6.06 -1.58 4.74
C GLY A 104 -6.61 -2.14 3.42
N TRP A 105 -6.84 -1.27 2.44
CA TRP A 105 -7.27 -1.70 1.11
C TRP A 105 -6.19 -2.51 0.38
N ILE A 106 -4.91 -2.13 0.46
CA ILE A 106 -3.80 -2.93 -0.07
C ILE A 106 -3.80 -4.33 0.57
N GLY A 107 -3.95 -4.41 1.90
CA GLY A 107 -4.01 -5.68 2.63
C GLY A 107 -5.19 -6.57 2.20
N ILE A 108 -6.39 -6.00 2.14
CA ILE A 108 -7.62 -6.69 1.69
C ILE A 108 -7.47 -7.17 0.24
N SER A 109 -6.91 -6.33 -0.63
CA SER A 109 -6.63 -6.70 -2.02
C SER A 109 -5.65 -7.86 -2.13
N GLY A 110 -4.65 -7.92 -1.24
CA GLY A 110 -3.75 -9.06 -1.12
C GLY A 110 -4.48 -10.36 -0.77
N VAL A 111 -5.39 -10.32 0.22
CA VAL A 111 -6.24 -11.47 0.58
C VAL A 111 -7.07 -11.97 -0.60
N PHE A 112 -7.67 -11.06 -1.38
CA PHE A 112 -8.43 -11.44 -2.57
C PHE A 112 -7.58 -12.16 -3.62
N LYS A 113 -6.34 -11.73 -3.83
CA LYS A 113 -5.40 -12.39 -4.77
C LYS A 113 -4.96 -13.76 -4.26
N LEU A 114 -4.69 -13.89 -2.96
CA LEU A 114 -4.40 -15.19 -2.34
C LEU A 114 -5.57 -16.16 -2.46
N TYR A 115 -6.79 -15.67 -2.22
CA TYR A 115 -8.01 -16.47 -2.38
C TYR A 115 -8.22 -16.89 -3.85
N ALA A 116 -8.06 -15.99 -4.81
CA ALA A 116 -8.14 -16.32 -6.23
C ALA A 116 -7.10 -17.38 -6.63
N ALA A 117 -5.88 -17.28 -6.13
CA ALA A 117 -4.83 -18.27 -6.38
C ALA A 117 -5.15 -19.66 -5.78
N SER A 118 -5.89 -19.71 -4.67
CA SER A 118 -6.35 -20.97 -4.05
C SER A 118 -7.54 -21.62 -4.74
N ARG A 119 -8.26 -20.91 -5.61
CA ARG A 119 -9.45 -21.45 -6.31
C ARG A 119 -9.18 -22.02 -7.69
N ASN A 120 -8.02 -21.72 -8.28
CA ASN A 120 -7.62 -22.26 -9.58
C ASN A 120 -7.05 -23.69 -9.46
N PHE A 121 -7.67 -24.51 -8.62
CA PHE A 121 -7.39 -25.94 -8.40
C PHE A 121 -8.55 -26.79 -8.92
#